data_AF-A0A182GP66-F1
#
_entry.id   AF-A0A182GP66-F1
#
_cell.length_a   1.000
_cell.length_b   1.000
_cell.length_c   1.000
_cell.angle_alpha   90.00
_cell.angle_beta   90.00
_cell.angle_gamma   90.00
#
_symmetry.space_group_name_H-M   'P 1'
#
loop_
_entity.id
_entity.type
_entity.pdbx_description
1 polymer ?
#
loop_
_entity_poly.entity_id
_entity_poly.type
_entity_poly.pdbx_seq_one_letter_code
_entity_poly.pdbx_strand_id
1 'polypeptide(L)'
;MLDKEKQRFHEMAEKDKQRYELEMQNYVPPKGTVVGRGKKRKAFKDPNAPKRSLSAFFWFCHDERNKVKALNPEYGVGDIAKELGRKWSDMEPEVKSKYEQMAEKDKARYEQEMTEYKLKCKNEQAGGTPLNLGGLQQTSLQNLPQHVQQAAAAQLQAQVQQQLAAQAAVAAAAQAAAHHADDDDDDVDEDDNE
;
A
#
# COMPACT_ATOMS: atom_id res chain seq x y z
N MET A 1 10.14 8.89 11.77
CA MET A 1 10.76 10.22 11.73
C MET A 1 9.71 11.22 12.17
N LEU A 2 9.93 11.96 13.26
CA LEU A 2 9.04 13.05 13.62
C LEU A 2 9.12 14.15 12.54
N ASP A 3 8.02 14.85 12.27
CA ASP A 3 7.97 15.89 11.24
C ASP A 3 9.06 16.97 11.42
N LYS A 4 9.43 17.28 12.66
CA LYS A 4 10.51 18.22 12.99
C LYS A 4 11.89 17.77 12.49
N GLU A 5 12.16 16.47 12.50
CA GLU A 5 13.42 15.90 12.03
C GLU A 5 13.49 15.92 10.49
N LYS A 6 12.37 15.63 9.82
CA LYS A 6 12.24 15.76 8.37
C LYS A 6 12.46 17.20 7.90
N GLN A 7 11.93 18.18 8.64
CA GLN A 7 12.13 19.60 8.32
C GLN A 7 13.60 20.01 8.40
N ARG A 8 14.34 19.55 9.42
CA ARG A 8 15.79 19.80 9.52
C ARG A 8 16.55 19.28 8.31
N PHE A 9 16.23 18.08 7.84
CA PHE A 9 16.88 17.51 6.65
C PHE A 9 16.50 18.25 5.37
N HIS A 10 15.25 18.69 5.25
CA HIS A 10 14.80 19.51 4.12
C HIS A 10 15.53 20.85 4.08
N GLU A 11 15.59 21.56 5.21
CA GLU A 11 16.27 22.86 5.30
C GLU A 11 17.78 22.74 5.04
N MET A 12 18.41 21.68 5.55
CA MET A 12 19.82 21.38 5.28
C MET A 12 20.06 21.12 3.78
N ALA A 13 19.18 20.36 3.12
CA ALA A 13 19.26 20.09 1.69
C ALA A 13 19.06 21.36 0.84
N GLU A 14 18.16 22.25 1.26
CA GLU A 14 17.94 23.54 0.58
C GLU A 14 19.15 24.45 0.68
N LYS A 15 19.76 24.57 1.86
CA LYS A 15 21.00 25.33 2.08
C LYS A 15 22.17 24.78 1.27
N ASP A 16 22.33 23.45 1.23
CA ASP A 16 23.37 22.78 0.46
C ASP A 16 23.19 23.01 -1.05
N LYS A 17 21.94 22.94 -1.54
CA LYS A 17 21.56 23.26 -2.92
C LYS A 17 21.91 24.71 -3.28
N GLN A 18 21.58 25.67 -2.43
CA GLN A 18 21.89 27.08 -2.65
C GLN A 18 23.41 27.33 -2.69
N ARG A 19 24.17 26.73 -1.78
CA ARG A 19 25.64 26.82 -1.78
C ARG A 19 26.21 26.30 -3.09
N TYR A 20 25.78 25.12 -3.53
CA TYR A 20 26.22 24.50 -4.78
C TYR A 20 25.87 25.36 -5.99
N GLU A 21 24.67 25.95 -6.04
CA GLU A 21 24.25 26.82 -7.15
C GLU A 21 25.10 28.10 -7.23
N LEU A 22 25.41 28.73 -6.09
CA LEU A 22 26.30 29.89 -6.03
C LEU A 22 27.75 29.55 -6.41
N GLU A 23 28.26 28.41 -5.96
CA GLU A 23 29.58 27.90 -6.33
C GLU A 23 29.66 27.62 -7.83
N MET A 24 28.61 27.00 -8.40
CA MET A 24 28.50 26.74 -9.84
C MET A 24 28.33 28.00 -10.68
N GLN A 25 27.72 29.07 -10.14
CA GLN A 25 27.60 30.35 -10.86
C GLN A 25 28.98 30.98 -11.14
N ASN A 26 29.94 30.78 -10.23
CA ASN A 26 31.30 31.31 -10.34
C ASN A 26 32.30 30.29 -10.92
N TYR A 27 31.89 29.04 -11.08
CA TYR A 27 32.73 27.97 -11.60
C TYR A 27 32.78 27.99 -13.13
N VAL A 28 33.96 28.31 -13.67
CA VAL A 28 34.25 28.15 -15.11
C VAL A 28 34.99 26.83 -15.29
N PRO A 29 34.35 25.81 -15.87
CA PRO A 29 35.00 24.53 -16.04
C PRO A 29 36.13 24.56 -17.06
N PRO A 30 37.18 23.74 -16.87
CA PRO A 30 38.28 23.64 -17.82
C PRO A 30 37.76 23.16 -19.18
N LYS A 31 38.29 23.79 -20.25
CA LYS A 31 37.90 23.54 -21.64
C LYS A 31 38.03 22.04 -21.96
N GLY A 32 36.91 21.41 -22.33
CA GLY A 32 36.84 19.97 -22.65
C GLY A 32 36.10 19.12 -21.62
N THR A 33 35.75 19.65 -20.45
CA THR A 33 34.87 18.95 -19.50
C THR A 33 33.40 19.20 -19.87
N VAL A 34 32.67 18.12 -20.16
CA VAL A 34 31.22 18.18 -20.44
C VAL A 34 30.47 18.43 -19.15
N VAL A 35 30.34 19.69 -18.74
CA VAL A 35 29.62 20.08 -17.52
C VAL A 35 28.21 20.45 -17.92
N GLY A 36 27.44 19.42 -18.19
CA GLY A 36 26.01 19.47 -18.27
C GLY A 36 25.50 18.23 -17.57
N ARG A 37 24.43 18.38 -16.79
CA ARG A 37 23.61 17.27 -16.33
C ARG A 37 22.97 16.64 -17.57
N GLY A 38 23.78 15.88 -18.32
CA GLY A 38 23.37 15.19 -19.52
C GLY A 38 22.14 14.40 -19.15
N LYS A 39 21.02 14.73 -19.80
CA LYS A 39 19.72 14.10 -19.58
C LYS A 39 19.96 12.60 -19.72
N LYS A 40 20.11 11.89 -18.59
CA LYS A 40 20.34 10.45 -18.58
C LYS A 40 19.30 9.87 -19.53
N ARG A 41 19.77 9.29 -20.64
CA ARG A 41 18.88 8.67 -21.62
C ARG A 41 18.00 7.72 -20.81
N LYS A 42 16.68 7.94 -20.86
CA LYS A 42 15.71 7.09 -20.15
C LYS A 42 16.10 5.65 -20.49
N ALA A 43 16.42 4.86 -19.47
CA ALA A 43 16.78 3.45 -19.64
C ALA A 43 15.74 2.78 -20.56
N PHE A 44 16.21 1.87 -21.41
CA PHE A 44 15.36 1.07 -22.28
C PHE A 44 14.26 0.46 -21.40
N LYS A 45 12.99 0.75 -21.70
CA LYS A 45 11.89 0.15 -20.94
C LYS A 45 11.86 -1.32 -21.30
N ASP A 46 11.90 -2.18 -20.29
CA ASP A 46 11.66 -3.60 -20.47
C ASP A 46 10.29 -3.80 -21.15
N PRO A 47 10.22 -4.53 -22.27
CA PRO A 47 8.96 -4.78 -22.97
C PRO A 47 7.92 -5.52 -22.12
N ASN A 48 8.38 -6.25 -21.10
CA ASN A 48 7.55 -7.03 -20.17
C ASN A 48 7.07 -6.22 -18.96
N ALA A 49 7.55 -4.99 -18.77
CA ALA A 49 7.14 -4.17 -17.64
C ALA A 49 5.68 -3.71 -17.81
N PRO A 50 4.87 -3.79 -16.74
CA PRO A 50 3.52 -3.27 -16.72
C PRO A 50 3.48 -1.81 -17.19
N LYS A 51 2.48 -1.47 -17.99
CA LYS A 51 2.33 -0.12 -18.50
C LYS A 51 1.83 0.79 -17.38
N ARG A 52 2.58 1.87 -17.12
CA ARG A 52 2.25 2.92 -16.15
C ARG A 52 0.76 3.29 -16.19
N SER A 53 0.18 3.45 -15.00
CA SER A 53 -1.19 3.93 -14.88
C SER A 53 -1.37 5.32 -15.50
N LEU A 54 -2.55 5.55 -16.03
CA LEU A 54 -3.00 6.82 -16.58
C LEU A 54 -3.63 7.67 -15.47
N SER A 55 -3.22 8.95 -15.42
CA SER A 55 -3.84 9.95 -14.55
C SER A 55 -5.19 10.40 -15.12
N ALA A 56 -6.05 10.98 -14.28
CA ALA A 56 -7.38 11.48 -14.64
C ALA A 56 -7.36 12.38 -15.89
N PHE A 57 -6.38 13.29 -15.98
CA PHE A 57 -6.19 14.14 -17.15
C PHE A 57 -5.92 13.35 -18.44
N PHE A 58 -5.19 12.23 -18.37
CA PHE A 58 -4.91 11.41 -19.56
C PHE A 58 -6.11 10.59 -20.00
N TRP A 59 -6.96 10.14 -19.05
CA TRP A 59 -8.25 9.55 -19.37
C TRP A 59 -9.14 10.54 -20.13
N PHE A 60 -9.28 11.75 -19.60
CA PHE A 60 -9.99 12.83 -20.30
C PHE A 60 -9.41 13.12 -21.69
N CYS A 61 -8.08 13.23 -21.80
CA CYS A 61 -7.43 13.44 -23.10
C CYS A 61 -7.67 12.30 -24.08
N HIS A 62 -7.89 11.06 -23.63
CA HIS A 62 -8.15 9.93 -24.51
C HIS A 62 -9.47 10.12 -25.25
N ASP A 63 -10.51 10.52 -24.52
CA ASP A 63 -11.86 10.68 -25.05
C ASP A 63 -12.01 12.00 -25.84
N GLU A 64 -11.43 13.09 -25.33
CA GLU A 64 -11.62 14.42 -25.92
C GLU A 64 -10.66 14.72 -27.07
N ARG A 65 -9.47 14.11 -27.14
CA ARG A 65 -8.52 14.39 -28.23
C ARG A 65 -9.13 14.13 -29.60
N ASN A 66 -9.88 13.05 -29.75
CA ASN A 66 -10.53 12.72 -31.02
C ASN A 66 -11.63 13.74 -31.36
N LYS A 67 -12.37 14.22 -30.36
CA LYS A 67 -13.40 15.26 -30.54
C LYS A 67 -12.77 16.60 -30.94
N VAL A 68 -11.72 17.04 -30.24
CA VAL A 68 -11.02 18.28 -30.54
C VAL A 68 -10.36 18.23 -31.92
N LYS A 69 -9.79 17.08 -32.30
CA LYS A 69 -9.22 16.88 -33.64
C LYS A 69 -10.29 16.88 -34.74
N ALA A 70 -11.47 16.33 -34.47
CA ALA A 70 -12.57 16.35 -35.43
C ALA A 70 -13.13 17.77 -35.62
N LEU A 71 -13.20 18.56 -34.56
CA LEU A 71 -13.64 19.96 -34.62
C LEU A 71 -12.59 20.88 -35.25
N ASN A 72 -11.31 20.62 -35.01
CA ASN A 72 -10.18 21.42 -35.50
C ASN A 72 -9.15 20.53 -36.20
N PRO A 73 -9.43 20.09 -37.44
CA PRO A 73 -8.52 19.20 -38.18
C PRO A 73 -7.18 19.87 -38.55
N GLU A 74 -7.11 21.21 -38.55
CA GLU A 74 -5.85 21.95 -38.75
C GLU A 74 -4.93 21.94 -37.52
N TYR A 75 -5.45 21.66 -36.32
CA TYR A 75 -4.63 21.75 -35.11
C TYR A 75 -3.65 20.58 -35.03
N GLY A 76 -2.37 20.93 -34.83
CA GLY A 76 -1.34 19.95 -34.53
C GLY A 76 -1.55 19.31 -33.16
N VAL A 77 -0.91 18.16 -32.91
CA VAL A 77 -1.01 17.44 -31.62
C VAL A 77 -0.64 18.33 -30.42
N GLY A 78 0.28 19.28 -30.62
CA GLY A 78 0.69 20.25 -29.59
C GLY A 78 -0.43 21.24 -29.24
N ASP A 79 -1.14 21.76 -30.24
CA ASP A 79 -2.21 22.74 -30.01
C ASP A 79 -3.46 22.09 -29.44
N ILE A 80 -3.78 20.86 -29.89
CA ILE A 80 -4.81 20.03 -29.27
C ILE A 80 -4.50 19.80 -27.77
N ALA A 81 -3.24 19.52 -27.42
CA ALA A 81 -2.85 19.31 -26.03
C ALA A 81 -3.00 20.58 -25.17
N LYS A 82 -2.70 21.77 -25.72
CA LYS A 82 -2.92 23.05 -25.02
C LYS A 82 -4.41 23.30 -24.78
N GLU A 83 -5.24 23.04 -25.78
CA GLU A 83 -6.70 23.20 -25.70
C GLU A 83 -7.32 22.26 -24.67
N LEU A 84 -6.90 20.99 -24.68
CA LEU A 84 -7.32 20.01 -23.65
C LEU A 84 -6.88 20.42 -22.25
N GLY A 85 -5.69 21.01 -22.11
CA GLY A 85 -5.22 21.53 -20.83
C GLY A 85 -6.09 22.66 -20.29
N ARG A 86 -6.51 23.60 -21.16
CA ARG A 86 -7.46 24.67 -20.79
C ARG A 86 -8.81 24.09 -20.36
N LYS A 87 -9.40 23.24 -21.21
CA LYS A 87 -10.67 22.57 -20.90
C LYS A 87 -10.62 21.78 -19.60
N TRP A 88 -9.51 21.10 -19.30
CA TRP A 88 -9.35 20.38 -18.05
C TRP A 88 -9.36 21.33 -16.85
N SER A 89 -8.68 22.47 -16.91
CA SER A 89 -8.71 23.45 -15.82
C SER A 89 -10.12 23.98 -15.58
N ASP A 90 -10.84 24.30 -16.66
CA ASP A 90 -12.18 24.92 -16.60
C ASP A 90 -13.33 23.93 -16.33
N MET A 91 -13.08 22.62 -16.45
CA MET A 91 -14.10 21.60 -16.21
C MET A 91 -14.58 21.54 -14.76
N GLU A 92 -15.85 21.14 -14.60
CA GLU A 92 -16.48 20.94 -13.31
C GLU A 92 -15.81 19.84 -12.48
N PRO A 93 -15.79 19.99 -11.14
CA PRO A 93 -15.19 19.02 -10.23
C PRO A 93 -15.88 17.65 -10.29
N GLU A 94 -17.17 17.59 -10.62
CA GLU A 94 -17.91 16.32 -10.74
C GLU A 94 -17.39 15.48 -11.92
N VAL A 95 -17.19 16.13 -13.07
CA VAL A 95 -16.62 15.49 -14.25
C VAL A 95 -15.17 15.06 -13.98
N LYS A 96 -14.38 15.92 -13.32
CA LYS A 96 -13.01 15.58 -12.89
C LYS A 96 -13.01 14.36 -11.97
N SER A 97 -13.92 14.31 -10.99
CA SER A 97 -14.05 13.21 -10.03
C SER A 97 -14.32 11.87 -10.72
N LYS A 98 -15.17 11.85 -11.76
CA LYS A 98 -15.40 10.64 -12.56
C LYS A 98 -14.10 10.11 -13.17
N TYR A 99 -13.28 10.99 -13.76
CA TYR A 99 -11.98 10.61 -14.33
C TYR A 99 -10.94 10.26 -13.27
N GLU A 100 -10.99 10.87 -12.09
CA GLU A 100 -10.16 10.51 -10.94
C GLU A 100 -10.48 9.10 -10.44
N GLN A 101 -11.76 8.72 -10.36
CA GLN A 101 -12.16 7.35 -10.01
C GLN A 101 -11.66 6.33 -11.04
N MET A 102 -11.71 6.67 -12.33
CA MET A 102 -11.13 5.82 -13.39
C MET A 102 -9.61 5.71 -13.26
N ALA A 103 -8.93 6.82 -12.94
CA ALA A 103 -7.50 6.84 -12.71
C ALA A 103 -7.08 6.02 -11.48
N GLU A 104 -7.85 6.07 -10.39
CA GLU A 104 -7.56 5.30 -9.18
C GLU A 104 -7.74 3.80 -9.42
N LYS A 105 -8.76 3.40 -10.19
CA LYS A 105 -8.94 2.00 -10.63
C LYS A 105 -7.75 1.53 -11.48
N ASP A 106 -7.30 2.34 -12.42
CA ASP A 106 -6.15 1.99 -13.27
C ASP A 106 -4.83 2.00 -12.49
N LYS A 107 -4.69 2.86 -11.49
CA LYS A 107 -3.57 2.85 -10.54
C LYS A 107 -3.56 1.55 -9.73
N ALA A 108 -4.70 1.11 -9.21
CA ALA A 108 -4.80 -0.16 -8.51
C ALA A 108 -4.42 -1.35 -9.41
N ARG A 109 -4.89 -1.38 -10.66
CA ARG A 109 -4.46 -2.38 -11.67
C ARG A 109 -2.95 -2.36 -11.85
N TYR A 110 -2.36 -1.19 -12.09
CA TYR A 110 -0.91 -1.07 -12.29
C TYR A 110 -0.11 -1.50 -11.05
N GLU A 111 -0.60 -1.19 -9.85
CA GLU A 111 0.05 -1.62 -8.60
C GLU A 111 0.05 -3.15 -8.47
N GLN A 112 -1.06 -3.81 -8.78
CA GLN A 112 -1.17 -5.28 -8.82
C GLN A 112 -0.26 -5.89 -9.89
N GLU A 113 -0.30 -5.39 -11.12
CA GLU A 113 0.59 -5.89 -12.19
C GLU A 113 2.07 -5.65 -11.86
N MET A 114 2.38 -4.54 -11.19
CA MET A 114 3.76 -4.21 -10.81
C MET A 114 4.26 -5.08 -9.66
N THR A 115 3.41 -5.48 -8.71
CA THR A 115 3.81 -6.45 -7.68
C THR A 115 4.08 -7.81 -8.30
N GLU A 116 3.23 -8.27 -9.22
CA GLU A 116 3.45 -9.51 -9.99
C GLU A 116 4.71 -9.45 -10.85
N TYR A 117 4.93 -8.35 -11.57
CA TYR A 117 6.12 -8.14 -12.39
C TYR A 117 7.40 -8.12 -11.55
N LYS A 118 7.38 -7.45 -10.39
CA LYS A 118 8.51 -7.46 -9.46
C LYS A 118 8.80 -8.87 -8.95
N LEU A 119 7.76 -9.66 -8.65
CA LEU A 119 7.92 -11.05 -8.23
C LEU A 119 8.50 -11.91 -9.35
N LYS A 120 7.99 -11.75 -10.58
CA LYS A 120 8.47 -12.47 -11.78
C LYS A 120 9.91 -12.10 -12.13
N CYS A 121 10.26 -10.82 -12.15
CA CYS A 121 11.64 -10.38 -12.40
C CYS A 121 12.61 -10.84 -11.30
N LYS A 122 12.16 -10.95 -10.05
CA LYS A 122 12.98 -11.50 -8.96
C LYS A 122 13.22 -13.00 -9.14
N ASN A 123 12.26 -13.73 -9.72
CA ASN A 123 12.39 -15.15 -10.03
C ASN A 123 13.27 -15.39 -11.29
N GLU A 124 13.16 -14.53 -12.31
CA GLU A 124 13.98 -14.60 -13.53
C GLU A 124 15.45 -14.17 -13.29
N GLN A 125 15.72 -13.25 -12.37
CA GLN A 125 17.09 -12.90 -11.97
C GLN A 125 17.79 -13.95 -11.10
N ALA A 126 17.06 -14.97 -10.63
CA ALA A 126 17.58 -16.06 -9.80
C ALA A 126 17.73 -17.41 -10.54
N GLY A 127 17.50 -17.49 -11.86
CA GLY A 127 17.19 -18.75 -12.54
C GLY A 127 18.00 -19.08 -13.80
N GLY A 128 19.33 -19.08 -13.70
CA GLY A 128 20.22 -19.79 -14.62
C GLY A 128 20.45 -21.26 -14.22
N THR A 129 19.42 -21.96 -13.73
CA THR A 129 19.42 -23.42 -13.50
C THR A 129 17.98 -23.91 -13.39
N PRO A 130 17.51 -24.83 -14.25
CA PRO A 130 16.18 -25.41 -14.11
C PRO A 130 16.21 -26.45 -12.99
N LEU A 131 15.69 -26.10 -11.81
CA LEU A 131 15.34 -27.09 -10.79
C LEU A 131 13.82 -27.28 -10.76
N ASN A 132 13.45 -28.44 -11.31
CA ASN A 132 12.25 -29.23 -11.06
C ASN A 132 11.42 -28.78 -9.85
N LEU A 133 10.28 -28.12 -10.10
CA LEU A 133 9.29 -27.73 -9.09
C LEU A 133 8.07 -28.68 -9.11
N GLY A 134 8.33 -29.98 -9.22
CA GLY A 134 7.36 -31.07 -9.10
C GLY A 134 7.38 -31.82 -7.78
N GLY A 135 8.23 -31.45 -6.80
CA GLY A 135 8.27 -32.21 -5.55
C GLY A 135 9.17 -31.61 -4.48
N LEU A 136 8.72 -30.55 -3.81
CA LEU A 136 9.28 -30.13 -2.52
C LEU A 136 8.17 -29.50 -1.63
N GLN A 137 7.09 -30.25 -1.41
CA GLN A 137 6.52 -30.32 -0.06
C GLN A 137 7.35 -31.38 0.69
N GLN A 138 7.84 -31.07 1.88
CA GLN A 138 8.76 -31.86 2.72
C GLN A 138 10.26 -31.78 2.39
N THR A 139 10.92 -30.65 2.69
CA THR A 139 12.24 -30.65 3.37
C THR A 139 12.57 -29.22 3.80
N SER A 140 11.91 -28.72 4.85
CA SER A 140 12.33 -27.50 5.57
C SER A 140 11.75 -27.41 6.99
N LEU A 141 11.56 -28.56 7.66
CA LEU A 141 11.24 -28.61 9.09
C LEU A 141 12.01 -29.74 9.78
N GLN A 142 13.33 -29.78 9.61
CA GLN A 142 14.17 -30.75 10.34
C GLN A 142 15.45 -30.16 10.93
N ASN A 143 15.59 -28.84 11.04
CA ASN A 143 16.76 -28.30 11.76
C ASN A 143 16.51 -27.00 12.54
N LEU A 144 15.42 -26.99 13.31
CA LEU A 144 15.30 -26.07 14.45
C LEU A 144 15.66 -26.85 15.71
N PRO A 145 16.48 -26.30 16.64
CA PRO A 145 16.84 -27.02 17.86
C PRO A 145 15.59 -27.43 18.63
N GLN A 146 15.50 -28.70 19.01
CA GLN A 146 14.32 -29.31 19.65
C GLN A 146 13.87 -28.54 20.91
N HIS A 147 14.80 -27.90 21.61
CA HIS A 147 14.53 -27.06 22.79
C HIS A 147 13.71 -25.79 22.46
N VAL A 148 13.85 -25.20 21.27
CA VAL A 148 13.10 -24.00 20.86
C VAL A 148 11.66 -24.39 20.50
N GLN A 149 11.46 -25.55 19.88
CA GLN A 149 10.12 -26.08 19.57
C GLN A 149 9.38 -26.49 20.85
N GLN A 150 10.08 -27.11 21.81
CA GLN A 150 9.48 -27.46 23.11
C GLN A 150 9.17 -26.21 23.95
N ALA A 151 10.02 -25.18 23.94
CA ALA A 151 9.75 -23.93 24.65
C ALA A 151 8.50 -23.21 24.09
N ALA A 152 8.34 -23.16 22.77
CA ALA A 152 7.16 -22.56 22.14
C ALA A 152 5.88 -23.37 22.39
N ALA A 153 5.96 -24.70 22.33
CA ALA A 153 4.83 -25.58 22.62
C ALA A 153 4.40 -25.51 24.10
N ALA A 154 5.36 -25.44 25.03
CA ALA A 154 5.09 -25.29 26.46
C ALA A 154 4.43 -23.94 26.79
N GLN A 155 4.86 -22.85 26.14
CA GLN A 155 4.22 -21.54 26.32
C GLN A 155 2.76 -21.55 25.82
N LEU A 156 2.49 -22.16 24.68
CA LEU A 156 1.13 -22.25 24.15
C LEU A 156 0.23 -23.11 25.05
N GLN A 157 0.74 -24.25 25.54
CA GLN A 157 0.01 -25.11 26.46
C GLN A 157 -0.27 -24.43 27.81
N ALA A 158 0.70 -23.66 28.35
CA ALA A 158 0.49 -22.87 29.56
C ALA A 158 -0.57 -21.79 29.37
N GLN A 159 -0.61 -21.14 28.20
CA GLN A 159 -1.62 -20.14 27.87
C GLN A 159 -3.03 -20.76 27.75
N VAL A 160 -3.14 -21.95 27.16
CA VAL A 160 -4.42 -22.69 27.09
C VAL A 160 -4.87 -23.13 28.49
N GLN A 161 -3.97 -23.60 29.36
CA GLN A 161 -4.31 -23.92 30.75
C GLN A 161 -4.77 -22.70 31.55
N GLN A 162 -4.14 -21.54 31.36
CA GLN A 162 -4.60 -20.29 31.98
C GLN A 162 -6.00 -19.89 31.49
N GLN A 163 -6.29 -20.02 30.19
CA GLN A 163 -7.63 -19.76 29.66
C GLN A 163 -8.68 -20.73 30.20
N LEU A 164 -8.33 -22.01 30.35
CA LEU A 164 -9.26 -23.02 30.90
C LEU A 164 -9.51 -22.78 32.40
N ALA A 165 -8.46 -22.45 33.17
CA ALA A 165 -8.59 -22.13 34.59
C ALA A 165 -9.41 -20.84 34.81
N ALA A 166 -9.22 -19.82 33.97
CA ALA A 166 -10.02 -18.60 34.01
C ALA A 166 -11.50 -18.88 33.68
N GLN A 167 -11.78 -19.72 32.68
CA GLN A 167 -13.15 -20.13 32.35
C GLN A 167 -13.79 -20.97 33.46
N ALA A 168 -13.03 -21.86 34.12
CA ALA A 168 -13.51 -22.62 35.27
C ALA A 168 -13.82 -21.73 36.48
N ALA A 169 -13.03 -20.69 36.74
CA ALA A 169 -13.31 -19.71 37.78
C ALA A 169 -14.57 -18.88 37.49
N VAL A 170 -14.77 -18.46 36.24
CA VAL A 170 -16.00 -17.77 35.81
C VAL A 170 -17.22 -18.71 35.91
N ALA A 171 -17.08 -19.98 35.54
CA ALA A 171 -18.14 -20.98 35.66
C ALA A 171 -18.49 -21.32 37.13
N ALA A 172 -17.50 -21.41 38.01
CA ALA A 172 -17.73 -21.62 39.45
C ALA A 172 -18.38 -20.39 40.11
N ALA A 173 -17.99 -19.18 39.71
CA ALA A 173 -18.65 -17.94 40.16
C ALA A 173 -20.10 -17.84 39.65
N ALA A 174 -20.39 -18.32 38.43
CA ALA A 174 -21.75 -18.39 37.89
C ALA A 174 -22.63 -19.46 38.60
N GLN A 175 -22.05 -20.60 39.00
CA GLN A 175 -22.76 -21.65 39.75
C GLN A 175 -23.05 -21.25 41.20
N ALA A 176 -22.19 -20.45 41.84
CA ALA A 176 -22.43 -19.92 43.19
C ALA A 176 -23.56 -18.87 43.24
N ALA A 177 -23.90 -18.23 42.11
CA ALA A 177 -25.02 -17.30 42.01
C ALA A 177 -26.39 -17.99 41.81
N ALA A 178 -26.43 -19.31 41.63
CA ALA A 178 -27.65 -20.08 41.36
C ALA A 178 -28.18 -20.88 42.57
N HIS A 179 -27.67 -20.63 43.79
CA HIS A 179 -28.04 -21.37 45.02
C HIS A 179 -28.59 -20.44 46.12
N HIS A 180 -29.39 -19.42 45.77
CA HIS A 180 -30.05 -18.51 46.73
C HIS A 180 -31.46 -18.05 46.28
N ALA A 181 -32.27 -18.95 45.72
CA ALA A 181 -33.66 -18.65 45.42
C ALA A 181 -34.49 -19.94 45.43
N ASP A 182 -34.57 -20.61 46.58
CA ASP A 182 -35.49 -21.70 46.88
C ASP A 182 -35.60 -21.78 48.42
N ASP A 183 -36.24 -20.79 49.03
CA ASP A 183 -36.82 -20.87 50.39
C ASP A 183 -37.60 -19.57 50.62
N ASP A 184 -38.88 -19.59 50.24
CA ASP A 184 -39.98 -18.84 50.87
C ASP A 184 -41.29 -19.39 50.26
N ASP A 185 -41.55 -20.68 50.54
CA ASP A 185 -42.89 -21.25 50.51
C ASP A 185 -43.41 -21.26 51.95
N ASP A 186 -44.67 -20.85 52.08
CA ASP A 186 -45.57 -20.96 53.23
C ASP A 186 -45.24 -20.13 54.50
N ASP A 187 -45.98 -19.03 54.66
CA ASP A 187 -46.88 -19.00 55.82
C ASP A 187 -48.23 -18.38 55.46
N VAL A 188 -49.24 -19.14 55.87
CA VAL A 188 -50.68 -18.98 55.75
C VAL A 188 -51.17 -17.92 56.75
N ASP A 189 -52.26 -17.23 56.41
CA ASP A 189 -53.41 -16.87 57.29
C ASP A 189 -54.23 -15.78 56.55
N GLU A 190 -55.45 -16.08 56.09
CA GLU A 190 -56.72 -15.74 56.78
C GLU A 190 -56.79 -14.21 57.05
N ASP A 191 -57.61 -13.41 56.39
CA ASP A 191 -59.07 -13.42 56.45
C ASP A 191 -59.71 -12.42 55.44
N ASP A 192 -61.04 -12.42 55.43
CA ASP A 192 -61.99 -11.46 54.85
C ASP A 192 -62.51 -11.70 53.43
N ASN A 193 -63.43 -12.67 53.36
CA ASN A 193 -64.68 -12.49 52.63
C ASN A 193 -65.79 -12.07 53.60
N GLU A 194 -66.37 -10.89 53.31
CA GLU A 194 -67.66 -10.31 53.75
C GLU A 194 -67.70 -9.44 55.03
#